data_AF-A0A7S3YHL0-F1
#
_entry.id   AF-A0A7S3YHL0-F1
#
_cell.length_a   1.000
_cell.length_b   1.000
_cell.length_c   1.000
_cell.angle_alpha   90.00
_cell.angle_beta   90.00
_cell.angle_gamma   90.00
#
_symmetry.space_group_name_H-M   'P 1'
#
loop_
_entity.id
_entity.type
_entity.pdbx_description
1 polymer ?
#
loop_
_entity_poly.entity_id
_entity_poly.type
_entity_poly.pdbx_seq_one_letter_code
_entity_poly.pdbx_strand_id
1 'polypeptide(L)'
;GDSLPGFQQKYVGKVRDVYRCEGCQILVSTDRQSAFDRNLASIPFKGQVLNLTSQWWFEQTKDFVPNHVVSTPDPNVVVGKKCTVFPVEFVMRGYMTGSPG
;
A
#
# COMPACT_ATOMS: atom_id res chain seq x y z
N GLY A 1 -6.31 9.90 20.08
CA GLY A 1 -5.37 9.81 18.94
C GLY A 1 -6.23 9.74 17.73
N ASP A 2 -6.69 10.90 17.24
CA ASP A 2 -7.87 11.01 16.37
C ASP A 2 -7.84 12.29 15.51
N SER A 3 -6.70 12.98 15.41
CA SER A 3 -6.62 14.34 14.84
C SER A 3 -6.14 14.36 13.39
N LEU A 4 -6.74 13.52 12.52
CA LEU A 4 -6.62 13.68 11.08
C LEU A 4 -7.91 14.35 10.57
N PRO A 5 -7.84 15.50 9.87
CA PRO A 5 -9.03 16.18 9.34
C PRO A 5 -9.85 15.23 8.46
N GLY A 6 -11.15 15.14 8.72
CA GLY A 6 -12.05 14.27 7.95
C GLY A 6 -11.81 12.77 8.13
N PHE A 7 -11.14 12.35 9.21
CA PHE A 7 -10.93 10.93 9.53
C PHE A 7 -12.25 10.20 9.79
N GLN A 8 -12.46 9.09 9.08
CA GLN A 8 -13.67 8.29 9.17
C GLN A 8 -13.41 6.92 9.79
N GLN A 9 -12.34 6.25 9.37
CA GLN A 9 -12.11 4.86 9.78
C GLN A 9 -10.63 4.48 9.65
N LYS A 10 -10.14 3.68 10.59
CA LYS A 10 -8.86 2.98 10.51
C LYS A 10 -9.08 1.49 10.26
N TYR A 11 -8.31 0.92 9.34
CA TYR A 11 -8.19 -0.52 9.12
C TYR A 11 -6.72 -0.93 9.28
N VAL A 12 -6.47 -1.95 10.10
CA VAL A 12 -5.12 -2.48 10.34
C VAL A 12 -4.98 -3.78 9.57
N GLY A 13 -4.16 -3.76 8.51
CA GLY A 13 -3.79 -4.95 7.76
C GLY A 13 -2.52 -5.61 8.31
N LYS A 14 -2.16 -6.78 7.76
CA LYS A 14 -0.95 -7.54 8.15
C LYS A 14 0.32 -6.68 8.10
N VAL A 15 0.52 -5.94 7.01
CA VAL A 15 1.74 -5.14 6.76
C VAL A 15 1.49 -3.67 6.47
N ARG A 16 0.22 -3.24 6.42
CA ARG A 16 -0.16 -1.87 6.05
C ARG A 16 -1.39 -1.44 6.83
N ASP A 17 -1.38 -0.22 7.34
CA ASP A 17 -2.55 0.44 7.94
C ASP A 17 -3.20 1.35 6.90
N VAL A 18 -4.52 1.40 6.91
CA VAL A 18 -5.31 2.25 6.01
C VAL A 18 -6.17 3.18 6.85
N TYR A 19 -6.03 4.48 6.61
CA TYR A 19 -6.85 5.51 7.20
C TYR A 19 -7.74 6.08 6.11
N ARG A 20 -9.06 5.99 6.30
CA ARG A 20 -10.05 6.53 5.36
C ARG A 20 -10.41 7.94 5.82
N CYS A 21 -10.28 8.89 4.91
CA CYS A 21 -10.65 10.27 5.11
C CYS A 21 -11.70 10.68 4.07
N GLU A 22 -12.35 11.82 4.29
CA GLU A 22 -13.23 12.41 3.27
C GLU A 22 -12.44 12.74 2.00
N GLY A 23 -12.80 12.08 0.89
CA GLY A 23 -12.19 12.31 -0.43
C GLY A 23 -10.87 11.58 -0.71
N CYS A 24 -10.22 10.98 0.30
CA CYS A 24 -8.94 10.28 0.11
C CYS A 24 -8.75 9.07 1.04
N GLN A 25 -7.70 8.29 0.78
CA GLN A 25 -7.24 7.21 1.63
C GLN A 25 -5.75 7.37 1.90
N ILE A 26 -5.35 7.23 3.15
CA ILE A 26 -3.96 7.27 3.56
C ILE A 26 -3.50 5.84 3.84
N LEU A 27 -2.48 5.41 3.11
CA LEU A 27 -1.87 4.10 3.19
C LEU A 27 -0.54 4.23 3.93
N VAL A 28 -0.40 3.57 5.08
CA VAL A 28 0.83 3.58 5.89
C VAL A 28 1.46 2.20 5.83
N SER A 29 2.56 2.09 5.08
CA SER A 29 3.35 0.87 4.99
C SER A 29 4.16 0.69 6.28
N THR A 30 4.08 -0.50 6.87
CA THR A 30 4.69 -0.79 8.18
C THR A 30 5.85 -1.75 8.05
N ASP A 31 6.71 -1.76 9.06
CA ASP A 31 7.86 -2.67 9.15
C ASP A 31 7.46 -4.11 9.50
N ARG A 32 6.17 -4.39 9.72
CA ARG A 32 5.65 -5.73 10.03
C ARG A 32 5.92 -6.69 8.87
N GLN A 33 6.46 -7.87 9.21
CA GLN A 33 6.65 -8.98 8.30
C GLN A 33 5.69 -10.10 8.66
N SER A 34 4.88 -10.53 7.69
CA SER A 34 4.02 -11.69 7.84
C SER A 34 4.38 -12.75 6.81
N ALA A 35 4.41 -14.01 7.23
CA ALA A 35 4.43 -15.18 6.34
C ALA A 35 3.72 -16.34 7.04
N PHE A 36 3.25 -17.33 6.28
CA PHE A 36 2.47 -18.46 6.80
C PHE A 36 1.31 -18.02 7.73
N ASP A 37 0.62 -16.94 7.33
CA ASP A 37 -0.48 -16.31 8.07
C ASP A 37 -0.18 -15.83 9.50
N ARG A 38 1.10 -15.67 9.85
CA ARG A 38 1.53 -15.17 11.16
C ARG A 38 2.40 -13.94 11.02
N ASN A 39 2.40 -13.08 12.04
CA ASN A 39 3.39 -12.01 12.15
C ASN A 39 4.70 -12.64 12.66
N LEU A 40 5.78 -12.49 11.89
CA LEU A 40 7.06 -13.12 12.17
C LEU A 40 8.03 -12.17 12.89
N ALA A 41 8.09 -10.92 12.44
CA ALA A 41 9.06 -9.95 12.92
C ALA A 41 8.68 -8.52 12.49
N SER A 42 9.38 -7.54 13.05
CA SER A 42 9.45 -6.18 12.50
C SER A 42 10.83 -5.96 11.91
N ILE A 43 10.91 -5.66 10.62
CA ILE A 43 12.16 -5.42 9.90
C ILE A 43 12.32 -3.90 9.76
N PRO A 44 13.32 -3.27 10.41
CA PRO A 44 13.51 -1.83 10.34
C PRO A 44 13.56 -1.31 8.90
N PHE A 45 12.84 -0.23 8.63
CA PHE A 45 12.79 0.48 7.35
C PHE A 45 12.19 -0.31 6.17
N LYS A 46 11.68 -1.52 6.40
CA LYS A 46 11.04 -2.33 5.35
C LYS A 46 9.84 -1.57 4.74
N GLY A 47 9.02 -0.94 5.57
CA GLY A 47 7.87 -0.15 5.11
C GLY A 47 8.29 0.93 4.13
N GLN A 48 9.40 1.62 4.44
CA GLN A 48 9.92 2.74 3.65
C GLN A 48 10.41 2.26 2.29
N VAL A 49 11.24 1.22 2.29
CA VAL A 49 11.80 0.64 1.04
C VAL A 49 10.68 0.20 0.11
N LEU A 50 9.68 -0.53 0.63
CA LEU A 50 8.56 -1.03 -0.19
C LEU A 50 7.66 0.10 -0.69
N ASN A 51 7.43 1.12 0.14
CA ASN A 51 6.61 2.27 -0.22
C ASN A 51 7.28 3.12 -1.32
N LEU A 52 8.57 3.45 -1.15
CA LEU A 52 9.34 4.19 -2.15
C LEU A 52 9.51 3.42 -3.46
N THR A 53 9.71 2.10 -3.38
CA THR A 53 9.74 1.24 -4.59
C THR A 53 8.42 1.29 -5.33
N SER A 54 7.30 1.20 -4.61
CA SER A 54 5.96 1.30 -5.20
C SER A 54 5.73 2.68 -5.84
N GLN A 55 6.11 3.75 -5.14
CA GLN A 55 6.03 5.11 -5.65
C GLN A 55 6.80 5.27 -6.95
N TRP A 56 8.03 4.75 -7.02
CA TRP A 56 8.85 4.80 -8.23
C TRP A 56 8.12 4.14 -9.42
N TRP A 57 7.56 2.94 -9.24
CA TRP A 57 6.80 2.25 -10.28
C TRP A 57 5.53 3.01 -10.72
N PHE A 58 4.82 3.63 -9.77
CA PHE A 58 3.66 4.45 -10.11
C PHE A 58 4.05 5.69 -10.92
N GLU A 59 5.22 6.27 -10.68
CA GLU A 59 5.72 7.39 -11.48
C GLU A 59 6.11 6.92 -12.90
N GLN A 60 6.79 5.77 -13.03
CA GLN A 60 7.19 5.23 -14.34
C GLN A 60 6.00 4.89 -15.26
N THR A 61 4.82 4.62 -14.70
CA THR A 61 3.64 4.16 -15.45
C THR A 61 2.58 5.25 -15.64
N LYS A 62 2.77 6.42 -15.04
CA LYS A 62 1.78 7.49 -14.95
C LYS A 62 1.36 8.06 -16.29
N ASP A 63 2.26 8.05 -17.28
CA ASP A 63 2.03 8.63 -18.61
C ASP A 63 1.08 7.81 -19.48
N PHE A 64 0.86 6.53 -19.16
CA PHE A 64 0.03 5.64 -19.98
C PHE A 64 -1.03 4.86 -19.19
N VAL A 65 -0.91 4.76 -17.85
CA VAL A 65 -1.94 4.17 -16.98
C VAL A 65 -2.23 5.09 -15.79
N PRO A 66 -3.49 5.58 -15.65
CA PRO A 66 -3.89 6.31 -14.46
C PRO A 66 -3.73 5.45 -13.20
N ASN A 67 -3.14 6.02 -12.16
CA ASN A 67 -2.98 5.36 -10.86
C ASN A 67 -3.63 6.16 -9.72
N HIS A 68 -3.71 5.52 -8.55
CA HIS A 68 -4.42 6.05 -7.40
C HIS A 68 -3.58 7.03 -6.55
N VAL A 69 -2.27 7.15 -6.79
CA VAL A 69 -1.37 7.97 -5.95
C VAL A 69 -1.64 9.45 -6.17
N VAL A 70 -1.81 10.20 -5.08
CA VAL A 70 -1.94 11.67 -5.07
C VAL A 70 -0.65 12.31 -4.59
N SER A 71 -0.10 11.84 -3.46
CA SER A 71 1.18 12.32 -2.92
C SER A 71 1.79 11.31 -1.94
N THR A 72 3.08 11.48 -1.65
CA THR A 72 3.84 10.67 -0.69
C THR A 72 4.53 11.61 0.31
N PRO A 73 3.83 12.08 1.36
CA PRO A 73 4.37 13.10 2.28
C PRO A 73 5.43 12.58 3.24
N ASP A 74 5.53 11.26 3.42
CA ASP A 74 6.52 10.59 4.28
C ASP A 74 6.97 9.28 3.60
N PRO A 75 8.21 8.81 3.81
CA PRO A 75 8.70 7.57 3.21
C PRO A 75 7.81 6.33 3.44
N ASN A 76 6.99 6.30 4.48
CA ASN A 76 6.04 5.21 4.77
C ASN A 76 4.61 5.49 4.31
N VAL A 77 4.28 6.70 3.83
CA VAL A 77 2.91 7.17 3.68
C VAL A 77 2.59 7.49 2.23
N VAL A 78 1.49 6.94 1.72
CA VAL A 78 0.88 7.34 0.44
C VAL A 78 -0.51 7.89 0.68
N VAL A 79 -0.77 9.09 0.18
CA VAL A 79 -2.12 9.64 0.04
C VAL A 79 -2.63 9.22 -1.33
N GLY A 80 -3.71 8.46 -1.35
CA GLY A 80 -4.34 7.92 -2.55
C GLY A 80 -5.77 8.39 -2.72
N LYS A 81 -6.25 8.35 -3.96
CA LYS A 81 -7.66 8.49 -4.30
C LYS A 81 -8.43 7.30 -3.71
N LYS A 82 -9.65 7.53 -3.24
CA LYS A 82 -10.54 6.45 -2.84
C LYS A 82 -10.93 5.65 -4.08
N CYS A 83 -10.62 4.36 -4.09
CA CYS A 83 -10.95 3.45 -5.19
C CYS A 83 -11.85 2.31 -4.70
N THR A 84 -12.74 1.85 -5.57
CA THR A 84 -13.46 0.59 -5.38
C THR A 84 -12.58 -0.54 -5.88
N VAL A 85 -12.22 -1.47 -5.00
CA VAL A 85 -11.39 -2.62 -5.37
C VAL A 85 -12.20 -3.57 -6.24
N PHE A 86 -11.69 -3.86 -7.44
CA PHE A 86 -12.21 -4.97 -8.24
C PHE A 86 -11.67 -6.27 -7.64
N PRO A 87 -12.52 -7.24 -7.22
CA PRO A 87 -12.10 -8.40 -6.44
C PRO A 87 -11.44 -9.49 -7.30
N VAL A 88 -10.47 -9.10 -8.13
CA VAL A 88 -9.67 -9.98 -9.00
C VAL A 88 -8.21 -9.59 -8.85
N GLU A 89 -7.36 -10.59 -8.65
CA GLU A 89 -5.91 -10.42 -8.63
C GLU A 89 -5.34 -10.66 -10.03
N PHE A 90 -4.69 -9.64 -10.60
CA PHE A 90 -4.04 -9.74 -11.89
C PHE A 90 -2.58 -10.17 -11.72
N VAL A 91 -2.27 -11.42 -12.08
CA VAL A 91 -0.92 -12.00 -11.96
C VAL A 91 -0.29 -12.17 -13.35
N MET A 92 0.82 -11.49 -13.60
CA MET A 92 1.62 -11.66 -14.82
C MET A 92 2.84 -12.56 -14.51
N ARG A 93 3.06 -13.60 -15.32
CA ARG A 93 4.19 -14.54 -15.16
C ARG A 93 5.11 -14.47 -16.38
N GLY A 94 6.28 -13.85 -16.20
CA GLY A 94 7.35 -13.82 -17.23
C GLY A 94 8.24 -15.07 -17.24
N TYR A 95 8.25 -15.82 -16.13
CA TYR A 95 8.97 -17.09 -15.95
C TYR A 95 8.11 -18.06 -15.13
N MET A 96 8.22 -19.37 -15.39
CA MET A 96 7.49 -20.38 -14.64
C MET A 96 8.19 -20.69 -13.31
N THR A 97 7.78 -20.00 -12.23
CA THR A 97 8.27 -20.26 -10.86
C THR A 97 7.12 -20.10 -9.83
N GLY A 98 7.26 -20.73 -8.66
CA GLY A 98 6.32 -20.62 -7.53
C GLY A 98 5.05 -21.49 -7.62
N SER A 99 4.12 -21.28 -6.68
CA SER A 99 2.80 -21.94 -6.69
C SER A 99 1.89 -21.31 -7.78
N PRO A 100 1.04 -22.09 -8.47
CA PRO A 100 0.08 -21.56 -9.43
C PRO A 100 -0.99 -20.65 -8.82
N GLY A 101 -1.20 -20.72 -7.49
CA GLY A 101 -2.18 -19.92 -6.75
C GLY A 101 -1.78 -19.68 -5.30
#